data_AF-A0A968T3I2-F1
#
_entry.id   AF-A0A968T3I2-F1
#
_cell.length_a   1.000
_cell.length_b   1.000
_cell.length_c   1.000
_cell.angle_alpha   90.00
_cell.angle_beta   90.00
_cell.angle_gamma   90.00
#
_symmetry.space_group_name_H-M   'P 1'
#
loop_
_entity.id
_entity.type
_entity.pdbx_description
1 polymer ?
#
loop_
_entity_poly.entity_id
_entity_poly.type
_entity_poly.pdbx_seq_one_letter_code
_entity_poly.pdbx_strand_id
1 'polypeptide(L)'
;MTIPNSPFRRPHPLILLALVLLATASTAFLLHARAAQGQAYYVAPDGNNSSGDGSVERPWATITHAVNSVPDGSTILVEPGTYVGEVRLDRIFTTGITISSQTPYQAKLRNLPGEKGVRSFCGRAITLEGFDIAHEGANPIDNLVHIQATDGVDATSGAPCATREITVRGNIIHDSLNNDLLKINNGAQQITVTGNLFYNQRGSDEHIDINSVINVVVQDNIFLNDPDNGTQPHAFIVVKDSNDNDDGLTGTRDITLRRNVFLGWAGSVGYGFIQIGEDGKPYYEAQNVLVENNLLLHHSVNQMNAPFAVMGSRDVTIRNNTFVGDGPTGAWLRVYRFDQNQPAENVRFFNNIWSRPPVASTASRARRRARSAVTRSTAISTGMVANPSPLMRTRRSMSTMMGAPCWTTPRCRAYLASCRRSGMRGKAASPMAQRASRAPLPTWGAATAPCRTAARPA
;
A
#
# COMPACT_ATOMS: atom_id res chain seq x y z
N MET A 1 50.35 -9.69 -30.45
CA MET A 1 49.08 -8.94 -30.56
C MET A 1 49.10 -7.88 -29.47
N THR A 2 49.54 -6.67 -29.79
CA THR A 2 49.75 -5.56 -28.83
C THR A 2 48.67 -4.51 -29.04
N ILE A 3 47.93 -4.19 -27.99
CA ILE A 3 46.89 -3.15 -27.95
C ILE A 3 47.58 -1.78 -27.84
N PRO A 4 47.22 -0.74 -28.61
CA PRO A 4 47.80 0.59 -28.44
C PRO A 4 47.13 1.34 -27.28
N ASN A 5 47.97 1.98 -26.45
CA ASN A 5 47.55 2.92 -25.40
C ASN A 5 47.05 4.24 -26.01
N SER A 6 45.84 4.67 -25.66
CA SER A 6 45.36 6.03 -25.90
C SER A 6 45.77 6.98 -24.77
N PRO A 7 46.20 8.22 -25.04
CA PRO A 7 46.56 9.16 -23.98
C PRO A 7 45.30 9.79 -23.35
N PHE A 8 45.23 9.77 -22.01
CA PHE A 8 44.24 10.51 -21.23
C PHE A 8 44.35 12.02 -21.53
N ARG A 9 43.30 12.61 -22.09
CA ARG A 9 43.20 14.07 -22.27
C ARG A 9 42.94 14.73 -20.91
N ARG A 10 43.74 15.73 -20.56
CA ARG A 10 43.53 16.57 -19.36
C ARG A 10 42.20 17.34 -19.50
N PRO A 11 41.38 17.45 -18.44
CA PRO A 11 40.13 18.19 -18.49
C PRO A 11 40.39 19.68 -18.74
N HIS A 12 39.53 20.30 -19.54
CA HIS A 12 39.62 21.73 -19.90
C HIS A 12 39.51 22.64 -18.65
N PRO A 13 40.20 23.80 -18.62
CA PRO A 13 40.22 24.72 -17.48
C PRO A 13 38.84 25.25 -17.07
N LEU A 14 37.85 25.23 -17.97
CA LEU A 14 36.45 25.56 -17.66
C LEU A 14 35.76 24.52 -16.76
N ILE A 15 36.16 23.25 -16.83
CA ILE A 15 35.65 22.17 -15.97
C ILE A 15 36.23 22.31 -14.56
N LEU A 16 37.49 22.72 -14.44
CA LEU A 16 38.13 22.98 -13.15
C LEU A 16 37.50 24.21 -12.45
N LEU A 17 37.21 25.27 -13.21
CA LEU A 17 36.55 26.48 -12.67
C LEU A 17 35.09 26.19 -12.24
N ALA A 18 34.36 25.37 -13.00
CA ALA A 18 33.02 24.92 -12.63
C ALA A 18 33.02 24.05 -11.35
N LEU A 19 34.03 23.19 -11.18
CA LEU A 19 34.20 22.37 -9.96
C LEU A 19 34.57 23.22 -8.73
N VAL A 20 35.39 24.26 -8.90
CA VAL A 20 35.74 25.20 -7.81
C VAL A 20 34.54 26.07 -7.41
N LEU A 21 33.76 26.56 -8.39
CA LEU A 21 32.53 27.33 -8.13
C LEU A 21 31.43 26.47 -7.47
N LEU A 22 31.29 25.19 -7.86
CA LEU A 22 30.40 24.25 -7.15
C LEU A 22 30.86 24.00 -5.71
N ALA A 23 32.17 23.84 -5.46
CA ALA A 23 32.70 23.61 -4.12
C ALA A 23 32.49 24.82 -3.18
N THR A 24 32.56 26.06 -3.70
CA THR A 24 32.29 27.27 -2.91
C THR A 24 30.80 27.54 -2.69
N ALA A 25 29.93 27.11 -3.62
CA ALA A 25 28.49 27.17 -3.41
C ALA A 25 28.02 26.16 -2.35
N SER A 26 28.68 24.99 -2.25
CA SER A 26 28.39 23.98 -1.23
C SER A 26 28.80 24.40 0.19
N THR A 27 29.88 25.16 0.37
CA THR A 27 30.28 25.67 1.70
C THR A 27 29.42 26.85 2.18
N ALA A 28 28.93 27.70 1.26
CA ALA A 28 27.97 28.75 1.61
C ALA A 28 26.57 28.21 1.95
N PHE A 29 26.17 27.07 1.36
CA PHE A 29 24.91 26.39 1.68
C PHE A 29 24.95 25.65 3.04
N LEU A 30 26.12 25.19 3.48
CA LEU A 30 26.30 24.56 4.79
C LEU A 30 26.26 25.57 5.96
N LEU A 31 26.47 26.87 5.71
CA LEU A 31 26.37 27.92 6.75
C LEU A 31 24.98 28.57 6.84
N HIS A 32 24.09 28.35 5.88
CA HIS A 32 22.73 28.92 5.86
C HIS A 32 21.61 27.90 6.11
N ALA A 33 21.95 26.62 6.31
CA ALA A 33 21.00 25.57 6.72
C ALA A 33 20.93 25.34 8.24
N ARG A 34 21.39 26.29 9.06
CA ARG A 34 20.93 26.44 10.46
C ARG A 34 19.65 27.28 10.52
N ALA A 35 18.74 27.04 9.58
CA ALA A 35 17.40 27.60 9.65
C ALA A 35 16.68 26.97 10.85
N ALA A 36 16.67 27.72 11.96
CA ALA A 36 15.82 27.55 13.14
C ALA A 36 15.49 26.10 13.53
N GLN A 37 16.50 25.31 13.92
CA GLN A 37 16.21 24.17 14.81
C GLN A 37 15.81 24.80 16.15
N GLY A 38 14.55 24.64 16.56
CA GLY A 38 14.12 25.08 17.88
C GLY A 38 14.89 24.36 18.99
N GLN A 39 14.77 24.85 20.21
CA GLN A 39 15.50 24.33 21.35
C GLN A 39 15.22 22.82 21.54
N ALA A 40 16.28 22.06 21.82
CA ALA A 40 16.17 20.64 22.14
C ALA A 40 15.88 20.44 23.64
N TYR A 41 14.94 19.55 23.93
CA TYR A 41 14.58 19.11 25.28
C TYR A 41 14.69 17.59 25.39
N TYR A 42 14.99 17.09 26.58
CA TYR A 42 15.36 15.71 26.80
C TYR A 42 14.36 14.98 27.70
N VAL A 43 14.07 13.74 27.32
CA VAL A 43 13.26 12.80 28.09
C VAL A 43 14.08 11.52 28.29
N ALA A 44 14.21 11.06 29.52
CA ALA A 44 14.99 9.88 29.88
C ALA A 44 14.21 8.98 30.86
N PRO A 45 14.46 7.65 30.89
CA PRO A 45 13.75 6.75 31.81
C PRO A 45 13.99 7.07 33.30
N ASP A 46 15.14 7.64 33.63
CA ASP A 46 15.53 8.10 34.98
C ASP A 46 15.30 9.61 35.20
N GLY A 47 14.63 10.28 34.25
CA GLY A 47 14.25 11.67 34.36
C GLY A 47 13.19 11.95 35.43
N ASN A 48 12.83 13.21 35.61
CA ASN A 48 11.85 13.63 36.62
C ASN A 48 10.91 14.72 36.10
N ASN A 49 9.60 14.49 36.15
CA ASN A 49 8.61 15.47 35.68
C ASN A 49 8.37 16.64 36.65
N SER A 50 8.81 16.54 37.90
CA SER A 50 8.63 17.58 38.92
C SER A 50 9.88 18.44 39.10
N SER A 51 11.06 17.81 39.06
CA SER A 51 12.34 18.50 39.23
C SER A 51 13.17 18.57 37.94
N GLY A 52 12.79 17.89 36.86
CA GLY A 52 13.45 18.07 35.56
C GLY A 52 13.08 19.39 34.91
N ASP A 53 14.03 19.99 34.18
CA ASP A 53 13.80 21.20 33.37
C ASP A 53 13.87 20.91 31.86
N GLY A 54 14.03 19.63 31.49
CA GLY A 54 14.14 19.18 30.12
C GLY A 54 15.52 19.43 29.51
N SER A 55 16.52 19.86 30.28
CA SER A 55 17.93 19.83 29.87
C SER A 55 18.45 18.40 29.82
N VAL A 56 19.63 18.20 29.21
CA VAL A 56 20.29 16.89 29.16
C VAL A 56 20.74 16.44 30.55
N GLU A 57 21.09 17.37 31.45
CA GLU A 57 21.48 17.04 32.84
C GLU A 57 20.28 16.77 33.76
N ARG A 58 19.10 17.31 33.42
CA ARG A 58 17.85 17.17 34.20
C ARG A 58 16.66 16.89 33.27
N PRO A 59 16.65 15.73 32.59
CA PRO A 59 15.60 15.39 31.64
C PRO A 59 14.26 15.18 32.35
N TRP A 60 13.18 15.31 31.58
CA TRP A 60 11.85 14.90 32.05
C TRP A 60 11.71 13.38 31.99
N ALA A 61 10.78 12.83 32.78
CA ALA A 61 10.55 11.39 32.85
C ALA A 61 9.67 10.88 31.70
N THR A 62 8.72 11.70 31.20
CA THR A 62 7.72 11.25 30.22
C THR A 62 7.60 12.16 29.02
N ILE A 63 7.31 11.54 27.86
CA ILE A 63 7.07 12.23 26.59
C ILE A 63 5.83 13.14 26.69
N THR A 64 4.75 12.64 27.29
CA THR A 64 3.52 13.43 27.52
C THR A 64 3.80 14.71 28.30
N HIS A 65 4.64 14.64 29.34
CA HIS A 65 5.02 15.83 30.10
C HIS A 65 5.83 16.80 29.21
N ALA A 66 6.81 16.29 28.46
CA ALA A 66 7.59 17.10 27.55
C ALA A 66 6.72 17.81 26.50
N VAL A 67 5.78 17.11 25.86
CA VAL A 67 4.85 17.70 24.88
C VAL A 67 4.06 18.85 25.50
N ASN A 68 3.64 18.74 26.75
CA ASN A 68 2.89 19.79 27.45
C ASN A 68 3.77 20.95 27.94
N SER A 69 5.08 20.75 28.05
CA SER A 69 6.01 21.73 28.62
C SER A 69 6.81 22.52 27.58
N VAL A 70 7.12 21.94 26.42
CA VAL A 70 8.00 22.59 25.43
C VAL A 70 7.37 23.82 24.75
N PRO A 71 8.16 24.82 24.35
CA PRO A 71 7.74 25.85 23.41
C PRO A 71 7.44 25.28 22.02
N ASP A 72 6.68 26.02 21.22
CA ASP A 72 6.49 25.73 19.80
C ASP A 72 7.82 25.79 19.02
N GLY A 73 7.96 24.98 17.97
CA GLY A 73 9.20 24.85 17.20
C GLY A 73 10.26 23.92 17.82
N SER A 74 10.03 23.40 19.03
CA SER A 74 11.01 22.61 19.78
C SER A 74 11.23 21.20 19.22
N THR A 75 12.36 20.61 19.59
CA THR A 75 12.62 19.17 19.40
C THR A 75 12.69 18.48 20.77
N ILE A 76 11.94 17.39 20.93
CA ILE A 76 12.02 16.50 22.10
C ILE A 76 12.86 15.29 21.69
N LEU A 77 14.02 15.12 22.33
CA LEU A 77 14.91 13.97 22.17
C LEU A 77 14.66 12.98 23.30
N VAL A 78 14.28 11.76 22.94
CA VAL A 78 13.95 10.70 23.89
C VAL A 78 15.10 9.70 23.94
N GLU A 79 15.73 9.58 25.09
CA GLU A 79 16.88 8.71 25.31
C GLU A 79 16.52 7.22 25.16
N PRO A 80 17.51 6.33 24.91
CA PRO A 80 17.29 4.89 24.93
C PRO A 80 16.64 4.41 26.24
N GLY A 81 15.62 3.56 26.11
CA GLY A 81 14.94 2.98 27.27
C GLY A 81 13.52 2.51 26.95
N THR A 82 12.89 1.90 27.94
CA THR A 82 11.48 1.51 27.87
C THR A 82 10.62 2.55 28.59
N TYR A 83 9.66 3.11 27.87
CA TYR A 83 8.67 4.05 28.38
C TYR A 83 7.34 3.34 28.44
N VAL A 84 6.86 3.11 29.66
CA VAL A 84 5.62 2.38 29.94
C VAL A 84 4.48 3.35 30.20
N GLY A 85 3.37 3.14 29.51
CA GLY A 85 2.12 3.88 29.63
C GLY A 85 1.77 4.68 28.38
N GLU A 86 0.53 5.19 28.35
CA GLU A 86 0.00 5.96 27.22
C GLU A 86 0.78 7.27 26.96
N VAL A 87 1.32 7.42 25.75
CA VAL A 87 1.91 8.69 25.27
C VAL A 87 0.82 9.55 24.62
N ARG A 88 0.61 10.76 25.14
CA ARG A 88 -0.42 11.70 24.64
C ARG A 88 0.21 12.85 23.87
N LEU A 89 -0.26 13.04 22.65
CA LEU A 89 0.14 14.09 21.71
C LEU A 89 -1.01 15.08 21.52
N ASP A 90 -1.66 15.46 22.63
CA ASP A 90 -2.95 16.15 22.67
C ASP A 90 -2.78 17.67 22.81
N ARG A 91 -1.84 18.26 22.04
CA ARG A 91 -1.52 19.70 22.10
C ARG A 91 -1.41 20.33 20.72
N ILE A 92 -1.82 21.59 20.62
CA ILE A 92 -1.74 22.37 19.40
C ILE A 92 -0.44 23.18 19.33
N PHE A 93 0.29 23.03 18.22
CA PHE A 93 1.43 23.85 17.86
C PHE A 93 1.16 24.63 16.56
N THR A 94 1.78 25.80 16.40
CA THR A 94 1.65 26.64 15.19
C THR A 94 2.77 26.34 14.20
N THR A 95 4.01 26.29 14.69
CA THR A 95 5.21 25.93 13.90
C THR A 95 5.38 24.42 13.86
N GLY A 96 5.11 23.78 14.99
CA GLY A 96 5.17 22.34 15.17
C GLY A 96 6.38 21.90 15.97
N ILE A 97 6.29 20.69 16.51
CA ILE A 97 7.38 20.05 17.26
C ILE A 97 7.77 18.73 16.61
N THR A 98 9.00 18.31 16.86
CA THR A 98 9.47 16.95 16.54
C THR A 98 9.76 16.20 17.83
N ILE A 99 9.21 15.00 17.96
CA ILE A 99 9.46 14.06 19.04
C ILE A 99 10.23 12.90 18.41
N SER A 100 11.48 12.72 18.83
CA SER A 100 12.43 11.85 18.16
C SER A 100 13.10 10.92 19.15
N SER A 101 13.16 9.62 18.85
CA SER A 101 14.08 8.73 19.56
C SER A 101 15.51 9.16 19.25
N GLN A 102 16.26 9.55 20.29
CA GLN A 102 17.61 10.08 20.16
C GLN A 102 18.54 9.07 19.47
N THR A 103 18.37 7.78 19.79
CA THR A 103 18.98 6.68 19.04
C THR A 103 17.85 5.86 18.42
N PRO A 104 17.74 5.82 17.08
CA PRO A 104 16.61 5.18 16.41
C PRO A 104 16.30 3.78 16.96
N TYR A 105 15.02 3.59 17.26
CA TYR A 105 14.39 2.37 17.75
C TYR A 105 14.80 1.93 19.16
N GLN A 106 15.62 2.73 19.87
CA GLN A 106 16.03 2.40 21.23
C GLN A 106 15.15 3.05 22.31
N ALA A 107 14.35 4.05 21.98
CA ALA A 107 13.22 4.45 22.81
C ALA A 107 12.00 3.56 22.46
N LYS A 108 11.64 2.68 23.39
CA LYS A 108 10.57 1.70 23.24
C LYS A 108 9.33 2.18 23.96
N LEU A 109 8.26 2.43 23.21
CA LEU A 109 6.96 2.80 23.75
C LEU A 109 6.16 1.51 23.97
N ARG A 110 5.79 1.26 25.22
CA ARG A 110 4.98 0.12 25.64
C ARG A 110 3.81 0.65 26.45
N ASN A 111 2.63 0.11 26.24
CA ASN A 111 1.44 0.49 26.98
C ASN A 111 1.17 -0.49 28.12
N LEU A 112 0.37 -0.05 29.10
CA LEU A 112 -0.23 -0.96 30.07
C LEU A 112 -1.53 -1.56 29.51
N PRO A 113 -2.00 -2.71 30.04
CA PRO A 113 -3.30 -3.27 29.67
C PRO A 113 -4.43 -2.24 29.82
N GLY A 114 -5.24 -2.07 28.78
CA GLY A 114 -6.33 -1.09 28.74
C GLY A 114 -5.92 0.33 28.33
N GLU A 115 -4.67 0.54 27.93
CA GLU A 115 -4.17 1.81 27.40
C GLU A 115 -3.76 1.69 25.93
N LYS A 116 -3.71 2.83 25.24
CA LYS A 116 -3.05 2.99 23.93
C LYS A 116 -1.53 3.07 24.12
N GLY A 117 -0.76 2.73 23.10
CA GLY A 117 0.67 3.06 23.06
C GLY A 117 0.88 4.55 22.84
N VAL A 118 0.27 5.07 21.77
CA VAL A 118 0.31 6.50 21.43
C VAL A 118 -1.08 6.98 21.05
N ARG A 119 -1.46 8.15 21.56
CA ARG A 119 -2.67 8.86 21.15
C ARG A 119 -2.42 10.29 20.74
N SER A 120 -3.23 10.77 19.81
CA SER A 120 -3.30 12.18 19.46
C SER A 120 -4.75 12.57 19.23
N PHE A 121 -5.38 13.08 20.29
CA PHE A 121 -6.72 13.64 20.31
C PHE A 121 -6.54 15.14 20.56
N CYS A 122 -6.77 15.98 19.55
CA CYS A 122 -6.39 17.39 19.47
C CYS A 122 -4.91 17.73 19.22
N GLY A 123 -4.10 16.78 18.77
CA GLY A 123 -2.75 17.13 18.33
C GLY A 123 -2.76 17.98 17.06
N ARG A 124 -1.87 18.99 17.02
CA ARG A 124 -1.59 19.71 15.77
C ARG A 124 -0.11 20.00 15.57
N ALA A 125 0.36 19.78 14.35
CA ALA A 125 1.74 20.05 13.92
C ALA A 125 2.77 19.27 14.76
N ILE A 126 2.57 17.96 14.89
CA ILE A 126 3.45 17.08 15.67
C ILE A 126 4.03 16.01 14.77
N THR A 127 5.35 15.84 14.84
CA THR A 127 6.05 14.72 14.21
C THR A 127 6.52 13.75 15.27
N LEU A 128 6.17 12.47 15.14
CA LEU A 128 6.66 11.36 15.97
C LEU A 128 7.58 10.45 15.13
N GLU A 129 8.83 10.26 15.57
CA GLU A 129 9.81 9.53 14.79
C GLU A 129 10.80 8.64 15.53
N GLY A 130 11.20 7.57 14.84
CA GLY A 130 12.31 6.72 15.26
C GLY A 130 11.98 5.81 16.45
N PHE A 131 10.73 5.62 16.83
CA PHE A 131 10.35 4.78 17.96
C PHE A 131 10.14 3.32 17.57
N ASP A 132 10.33 2.44 18.54
CA ASP A 132 9.76 1.09 18.56
C ASP A 132 8.47 1.15 19.41
N ILE A 133 7.32 0.85 18.83
CA ILE A 133 5.99 0.99 19.42
C ILE A 133 5.29 -0.37 19.36
N ALA A 134 4.92 -0.92 20.51
CA ALA A 134 4.26 -2.23 20.57
C ALA A 134 3.42 -2.39 21.84
N HIS A 135 2.46 -3.32 21.80
CA HIS A 135 1.79 -3.73 23.03
C HIS A 135 2.70 -4.59 23.91
N GLU A 136 2.58 -4.45 25.24
CA GLU A 136 3.13 -5.41 26.20
C GLU A 136 2.04 -6.35 26.75
N GLY A 137 2.18 -7.66 26.49
CA GLY A 137 1.24 -8.67 26.97
C GLY A 137 -0.16 -8.57 26.36
N ALA A 138 -1.06 -9.48 26.73
CA ALA A 138 -2.43 -9.45 26.19
C ALA A 138 -3.14 -8.14 26.59
N ASN A 139 -3.42 -7.28 25.61
CA ASN A 139 -4.16 -6.04 25.82
C ASN A 139 -5.64 -6.27 25.49
N PRO A 140 -6.55 -6.21 26.48
CA PRO A 140 -7.94 -6.62 26.29
C PRO A 140 -8.73 -5.69 25.36
N ILE A 141 -8.36 -4.41 25.22
CA ILE A 141 -9.03 -3.42 24.36
C ILE A 141 -8.07 -2.26 24.13
N ASP A 142 -7.49 -2.08 22.94
CA ASP A 142 -7.20 -0.77 22.31
C ASP A 142 -6.50 -0.89 20.94
N ASN A 143 -6.54 0.20 20.16
CA ASN A 143 -5.62 0.50 19.05
C ASN A 143 -4.24 0.87 19.63
N LEU A 144 -3.17 0.40 19.00
CA LEU A 144 -1.81 0.69 19.47
C LEU A 144 -1.44 2.17 19.28
N VAL A 145 -1.61 2.69 18.07
CA VAL A 145 -1.51 4.13 17.77
C VAL A 145 -2.88 4.64 17.33
N HIS A 146 -3.36 5.72 17.94
CA HIS A 146 -4.69 6.26 17.64
C HIS A 146 -4.68 7.77 17.43
N ILE A 147 -5.13 8.21 16.27
CA ILE A 147 -5.21 9.62 15.87
C ILE A 147 -6.67 9.92 15.55
N GLN A 148 -7.32 10.76 16.36
CA GLN A 148 -8.76 11.04 16.19
C GLN A 148 -9.08 12.49 16.51
N ALA A 149 -10.12 13.09 15.89
CA ALA A 149 -10.53 14.46 16.23
C ALA A 149 -11.74 14.53 17.18
N THR A 150 -12.74 13.65 17.05
CA THR A 150 -13.88 13.62 17.98
C THR A 150 -13.40 13.28 19.40
N ASP A 151 -13.91 14.02 20.40
CA ASP A 151 -13.53 13.96 21.83
C ASP A 151 -12.18 14.59 22.23
N GLY A 152 -11.48 15.23 21.30
CA GLY A 152 -10.27 15.97 21.61
C GLY A 152 -10.56 17.29 22.34
N VAL A 153 -9.80 17.55 23.42
CA VAL A 153 -9.65 18.89 24.01
C VAL A 153 -8.16 19.23 24.07
N ASP A 154 -7.82 20.49 23.85
CA ASP A 154 -6.42 20.92 23.87
C ASP A 154 -5.90 20.86 25.31
N ALA A 155 -4.78 20.16 25.53
CA ALA A 155 -4.25 19.89 26.88
C ALA A 155 -3.89 21.17 27.66
N THR A 156 -3.72 22.32 26.98
CA THR A 156 -3.39 23.59 27.62
C THR A 156 -4.64 24.43 27.92
N SER A 157 -5.55 24.55 26.95
CA SER A 157 -6.70 25.45 27.00
C SER A 157 -8.03 24.78 27.36
N GLY A 158 -8.13 23.45 27.23
CA GLY A 158 -9.37 22.68 27.43
C GLY A 158 -10.44 22.92 26.37
N ALA A 159 -10.15 23.68 25.30
CA ALA A 159 -11.11 23.97 24.24
C ALA A 159 -11.24 22.77 23.27
N PRO A 160 -12.43 22.55 22.66
CA PRO A 160 -12.58 21.62 21.55
C PRO A 160 -11.65 21.97 20.40
N CYS A 161 -11.08 20.96 19.74
CA CYS A 161 -10.10 21.17 18.69
C CYS A 161 -10.09 20.04 17.67
N ALA A 162 -9.43 20.31 16.55
CA ALA A 162 -9.31 19.36 15.45
C ALA A 162 -7.90 18.79 15.39
N THR A 163 -7.80 17.46 15.37
CA THR A 163 -6.53 16.75 15.17
C THR A 163 -6.10 16.83 13.71
N ARG A 164 -4.95 17.46 13.47
CA ARG A 164 -4.43 17.61 12.10
C ARG A 164 -2.94 17.83 12.03
N GLU A 165 -2.36 17.70 10.84
CA GLU A 165 -0.92 17.96 10.62
C GLU A 165 -0.03 17.07 11.51
N ILE A 166 -0.43 15.80 11.67
CA ILE A 166 0.35 14.79 12.41
C ILE A 166 1.18 13.98 11.42
N THR A 167 2.46 13.82 11.72
CA THR A 167 3.37 12.97 10.96
C THR A 167 3.87 11.82 11.83
N VAL A 168 3.55 10.59 11.45
CA VAL A 168 4.12 9.37 12.03
C VAL A 168 5.16 8.85 11.05
N ARG A 169 6.45 8.98 11.37
CA ARG A 169 7.51 8.64 10.42
C ARG A 169 8.65 7.81 10.99
N GLY A 170 9.17 6.89 10.20
CA GLY A 170 10.40 6.18 10.57
C GLY A 170 10.30 5.35 11.85
N ASN A 171 9.11 4.89 12.23
CA ASN A 171 8.87 4.07 13.42
C ASN A 171 8.75 2.58 13.07
N ILE A 172 8.94 1.72 14.06
CA ILE A 172 8.56 0.32 14.03
C ILE A 172 7.30 0.18 14.88
N ILE A 173 6.18 -0.21 14.28
CA ILE A 173 4.87 -0.29 14.93
C ILE A 173 4.38 -1.72 14.80
N HIS A 174 4.37 -2.47 15.91
CA HIS A 174 4.16 -3.90 15.82
C HIS A 174 3.45 -4.54 17.00
N ASP A 175 3.05 -5.79 16.83
CA ASP A 175 2.45 -6.63 17.87
C ASP A 175 1.25 -5.94 18.56
N SER A 176 0.27 -5.48 17.77
CA SER A 176 -1.06 -5.18 18.33
C SER A 176 -1.82 -6.49 18.47
N LEU A 177 -2.25 -6.78 19.71
CA LEU A 177 -2.75 -8.10 20.07
C LEU A 177 -4.27 -8.26 19.99
N ASN A 178 -5.02 -7.19 19.69
CA ASN A 178 -6.49 -7.23 19.71
C ASN A 178 -7.20 -6.19 18.81
N ASN A 179 -6.49 -5.22 18.22
CA ASN A 179 -7.10 -4.17 17.38
C ASN A 179 -6.08 -3.61 16.36
N ASP A 180 -6.35 -2.47 15.75
CA ASP A 180 -5.49 -1.82 14.77
C ASP A 180 -4.08 -1.52 15.30
N LEU A 181 -3.06 -1.67 14.45
CA LEU A 181 -1.73 -1.13 14.76
C LEU A 181 -1.76 0.41 14.75
N LEU A 182 -2.50 0.98 13.80
CA LEU A 182 -2.73 2.41 13.68
C LEU A 182 -4.17 2.68 13.24
N LYS A 183 -4.93 3.40 14.07
CA LYS A 183 -6.23 3.93 13.69
C LYS A 183 -6.15 5.44 13.48
N ILE A 184 -6.68 5.90 12.35
CA ILE A 184 -6.84 7.32 12.03
C ILE A 184 -8.32 7.53 11.73
N ASN A 185 -9.05 8.19 12.62
CA ASN A 185 -10.50 8.27 12.50
C ASN A 185 -11.13 9.58 12.96
N ASN A 186 -12.47 9.60 12.94
CA ASN A 186 -13.31 10.57 13.63
C ASN A 186 -12.94 12.02 13.28
N GLY A 187 -12.88 12.32 11.99
CA GLY A 187 -12.64 13.67 11.48
C GLY A 187 -11.19 14.16 11.52
N ALA A 188 -10.20 13.32 11.86
CA ALA A 188 -8.79 13.69 11.76
C ALA A 188 -8.39 14.07 10.32
N GLN A 189 -7.47 15.03 10.16
CA GLN A 189 -7.13 15.59 8.84
C GLN A 189 -5.64 15.79 8.62
N GLN A 190 -5.18 15.75 7.37
CA GLN A 190 -3.79 16.09 7.02
C GLN A 190 -2.76 15.23 7.78
N ILE A 191 -2.96 13.91 7.74
CA ILE A 191 -2.12 12.93 8.44
C ILE A 191 -1.14 12.30 7.46
N THR A 192 0.13 12.25 7.83
CA THR A 192 1.18 11.60 7.03
C THR A 192 1.77 10.42 7.78
N VAL A 193 1.69 9.24 7.19
CA VAL A 193 2.30 8.00 7.69
C VAL A 193 3.40 7.59 6.70
N THR A 194 4.67 7.78 7.07
CA THR A 194 5.76 7.63 6.11
C THR A 194 7.01 6.91 6.62
N GLY A 195 7.57 5.98 5.85
CA GLY A 195 8.84 5.34 6.20
C GLY A 195 8.78 4.43 7.43
N ASN A 196 7.60 3.96 7.82
CA ASN A 196 7.43 3.08 8.98
C ASN A 196 7.46 1.60 8.58
N LEU A 197 7.71 0.76 9.57
CA LEU A 197 7.59 -0.69 9.50
C LEU A 197 6.41 -1.14 10.36
N PHE A 198 5.41 -1.79 9.75
CA PHE A 198 4.23 -2.35 10.44
C PHE A 198 4.26 -3.87 10.41
N TYR A 199 4.13 -4.53 11.56
CA TYR A 199 3.95 -5.98 11.55
C TYR A 199 3.23 -6.60 12.74
N ASN A 200 2.75 -7.82 12.52
CA ASN A 200 2.15 -8.69 13.54
C ASN A 200 0.89 -8.11 14.21
N GLN A 201 -0.05 -7.65 13.42
CA GLN A 201 -1.42 -7.47 13.91
C GLN A 201 -2.04 -8.83 14.25
N ARG A 202 -2.70 -8.91 15.40
CA ARG A 202 -3.50 -10.05 15.83
C ARG A 202 -4.94 -9.64 16.09
N GLY A 203 -5.85 -10.58 15.85
CA GLY A 203 -7.28 -10.36 15.94
C GLY A 203 -7.90 -10.27 14.55
N SER A 204 -9.01 -9.56 14.46
CA SER A 204 -9.84 -9.43 13.26
C SER A 204 -9.93 -7.96 12.84
N ASP A 205 -8.81 -7.24 12.87
CA ASP A 205 -8.74 -5.80 12.53
C ASP A 205 -7.53 -5.55 11.60
N GLU A 206 -7.24 -4.29 11.32
CA GLU A 206 -6.33 -3.90 10.25
C GLU A 206 -4.93 -3.50 10.74
N HIS A 207 -3.93 -3.43 9.85
CA HIS A 207 -2.71 -2.71 10.24
C HIS A 207 -3.01 -1.23 10.36
N ILE A 208 -3.70 -0.66 9.36
CA ILE A 208 -4.16 0.72 9.39
C ILE A 208 -5.66 0.78 9.08
N ASP A 209 -6.44 1.32 10.02
CA ASP A 209 -7.82 1.73 9.81
C ASP A 209 -7.91 3.25 9.56
N ILE A 210 -8.32 3.63 8.35
CA ILE A 210 -8.52 5.01 7.90
C ILE A 210 -10.03 5.24 7.77
N ASN A 211 -10.64 5.92 8.74
CA ASN A 211 -12.09 5.85 8.97
C ASN A 211 -12.71 7.22 9.25
N SER A 212 -13.50 7.73 8.32
CA SER A 212 -14.09 9.08 8.38
C SER A 212 -13.02 10.18 8.57
N VAL A 213 -12.13 10.31 7.59
CA VAL A 213 -11.01 11.28 7.62
C VAL A 213 -10.78 11.99 6.29
N ILE A 214 -9.98 13.06 6.31
CA ILE A 214 -9.63 13.84 5.12
C ILE A 214 -8.13 13.97 4.94
N ASN A 215 -7.62 13.80 3.72
CA ASN A 215 -6.24 14.11 3.36
C ASN A 215 -5.23 13.30 4.19
N VAL A 216 -5.25 11.98 4.00
CA VAL A 216 -4.27 11.07 4.60
C VAL A 216 -3.34 10.53 3.52
N VAL A 217 -2.04 10.59 3.80
CA VAL A 217 -0.99 10.05 2.94
C VAL A 217 -0.27 8.92 3.67
N VAL A 218 -0.36 7.71 3.13
CA VAL A 218 0.42 6.55 3.58
C VAL A 218 1.44 6.22 2.50
N GLN A 219 2.72 6.46 2.78
CA GLN A 219 3.77 6.29 1.78
C GLN A 219 5.09 5.73 2.29
N ASP A 220 5.83 5.05 1.42
CA ASP A 220 7.19 4.60 1.74
C ASP A 220 7.27 3.66 2.97
N ASN A 221 6.16 3.00 3.35
CA ASN A 221 6.11 2.08 4.49
C ASN A 221 6.28 0.62 4.04
N ILE A 222 6.61 -0.25 4.99
CA ILE A 222 6.65 -1.71 4.83
C ILE A 222 5.61 -2.34 5.76
N PHE A 223 4.79 -3.24 5.22
CA PHE A 223 3.76 -3.97 5.96
C PHE A 223 3.95 -5.47 5.82
N LEU A 224 4.00 -6.21 6.94
CA LEU A 224 4.10 -7.67 6.91
C LEU A 224 3.48 -8.34 8.14
N ASN A 225 3.15 -9.62 8.04
CA ASN A 225 2.92 -10.45 9.22
C ASN A 225 3.89 -11.62 9.22
N ASP A 226 4.24 -12.07 10.42
CA ASP A 226 4.84 -13.37 10.62
C ASP A 226 3.82 -14.48 10.27
N PRO A 227 4.15 -15.44 9.39
CA PRO A 227 3.27 -16.58 9.09
C PRO A 227 2.89 -17.41 10.32
N ASP A 228 3.70 -17.40 11.39
CA ASP A 228 3.43 -18.16 12.63
C ASP A 228 2.61 -17.36 13.66
N ASN A 229 2.17 -16.14 13.31
CA ASN A 229 1.41 -15.26 14.23
C ASN A 229 0.01 -15.80 14.60
N GLY A 230 -0.46 -16.88 13.95
CA GLY A 230 -1.66 -17.62 14.32
C GLY A 230 -2.99 -16.86 14.15
N THR A 231 -2.96 -15.66 13.56
CA THR A 231 -4.11 -14.76 13.45
C THR A 231 -4.55 -14.58 12.01
N GLN A 232 -5.79 -14.11 11.84
CA GLN A 232 -6.38 -13.79 10.53
C GLN A 232 -6.82 -12.32 10.53
N PRO A 233 -5.87 -11.35 10.53
CA PRO A 233 -6.18 -9.94 10.37
C PRO A 233 -7.12 -9.70 9.19
N HIS A 234 -7.80 -8.56 9.22
CA HIS A 234 -8.50 -8.05 8.04
C HIS A 234 -7.49 -7.48 7.04
N ALA A 235 -7.80 -6.35 6.40
CA ALA A 235 -6.90 -5.74 5.44
C ALA A 235 -5.61 -5.23 6.11
N PHE A 236 -4.53 -5.07 5.34
CA PHE A 236 -3.39 -4.32 5.88
C PHE A 236 -3.78 -2.83 5.98
N ILE A 237 -4.42 -2.29 4.95
CA ILE A 237 -5.00 -0.94 5.01
C ILE A 237 -6.45 -1.01 4.60
N VAL A 238 -7.34 -0.49 5.44
CA VAL A 238 -8.72 -0.18 5.07
C VAL A 238 -8.91 1.34 4.97
N VAL A 239 -9.77 1.76 4.04
CA VAL A 239 -10.20 3.14 3.86
C VAL A 239 -11.72 3.16 3.83
N LYS A 240 -12.38 3.69 4.86
CA LYS A 240 -13.83 3.54 5.05
C LYS A 240 -14.47 4.69 5.83
N ASP A 241 -15.75 4.53 6.16
CA ASP A 241 -16.49 5.32 7.14
C ASP A 241 -17.48 4.38 7.85
N SER A 242 -17.39 4.38 9.18
CA SER A 242 -18.20 3.53 10.07
C SER A 242 -19.29 4.27 10.84
N ASN A 243 -19.18 5.59 10.99
CA ASN A 243 -19.88 6.40 11.99
C ASN A 243 -20.80 7.48 11.38
N ASP A 244 -21.14 7.36 10.09
CA ASP A 244 -22.13 8.19 9.41
C ASP A 244 -21.78 9.68 9.37
N ASN A 245 -22.39 10.49 10.23
CA ASN A 245 -22.02 11.90 10.35
C ASN A 245 -21.87 12.28 11.82
N ASP A 246 -21.66 11.29 12.70
CA ASP A 246 -21.53 11.49 14.14
C ASP A 246 -20.28 12.33 14.47
N ASP A 247 -19.26 12.27 13.62
CA ASP A 247 -18.04 13.09 13.67
C ASP A 247 -18.10 14.35 12.78
N GLY A 248 -19.27 14.65 12.20
CA GLY A 248 -19.46 15.76 11.27
C GLY A 248 -18.88 15.53 9.87
N LEU A 249 -18.47 14.29 9.54
CA LEU A 249 -17.85 13.96 8.27
C LEU A 249 -18.41 12.68 7.63
N THR A 250 -19.34 12.82 6.67
CA THR A 250 -19.78 11.67 5.86
C THR A 250 -18.78 11.27 4.77
N GLY A 251 -18.15 10.14 4.95
CA GLY A 251 -17.24 9.48 4.03
C GLY A 251 -15.81 10.01 4.13
N THR A 252 -14.85 9.09 4.12
CA THR A 252 -13.43 9.38 4.00
C THR A 252 -13.09 9.92 2.61
N ARG A 253 -12.21 10.92 2.54
CA ARG A 253 -11.80 11.48 1.24
C ARG A 253 -10.36 11.97 1.15
N ASP A 254 -9.88 12.04 -0.08
CA ASP A 254 -8.54 12.54 -0.44
C ASP A 254 -7.42 11.67 0.15
N ILE A 255 -7.46 10.37 -0.14
CA ILE A 255 -6.51 9.40 0.43
C ILE A 255 -5.48 9.00 -0.61
N THR A 256 -4.21 9.02 -0.23
CA THR A 256 -3.10 8.59 -1.10
C THR A 256 -2.30 7.48 -0.44
N LEU A 257 -2.31 6.29 -1.06
CA LEU A 257 -1.52 5.12 -0.67
C LEU A 257 -0.45 4.88 -1.73
N ARG A 258 0.81 5.24 -1.48
CA ARG A 258 1.85 5.18 -2.52
C ARG A 258 3.23 4.71 -2.09
N ARG A 259 3.95 4.03 -2.97
CA ARG A 259 5.34 3.59 -2.74
C ARG A 259 5.52 2.73 -1.48
N ASN A 260 4.49 2.01 -1.05
CA ASN A 260 4.58 1.07 0.05
C ASN A 260 4.95 -0.33 -0.44
N VAL A 261 5.49 -1.15 0.47
CA VAL A 261 5.75 -2.57 0.26
C VAL A 261 4.85 -3.40 1.16
N PHE A 262 4.09 -4.32 0.57
CA PHE A 262 3.22 -5.26 1.27
C PHE A 262 3.75 -6.67 1.07
N LEU A 263 3.94 -7.44 2.13
CA LEU A 263 4.40 -8.83 2.05
C LEU A 263 3.86 -9.66 3.22
N GLY A 264 4.08 -10.98 3.23
CA GLY A 264 3.73 -11.83 4.37
C GLY A 264 2.25 -11.82 4.71
N TRP A 265 1.37 -12.06 3.71
CA TRP A 265 -0.08 -12.07 3.93
C TRP A 265 -0.48 -13.18 4.91
N ALA A 266 -1.00 -12.80 6.07
CA ALA A 266 -1.56 -13.73 7.05
C ALA A 266 -3.07 -13.50 7.31
N GLY A 267 -3.71 -12.57 6.60
CA GLY A 267 -5.09 -12.18 6.87
C GLY A 267 -6.17 -13.18 6.45
N SER A 268 -7.41 -12.85 6.79
CA SER A 268 -8.58 -13.67 6.56
C SER A 268 -9.02 -13.70 5.09
N VAL A 269 -9.76 -14.74 4.71
CA VAL A 269 -10.10 -15.03 3.31
C VAL A 269 -11.00 -13.99 2.64
N GLY A 270 -11.65 -13.11 3.43
CA GLY A 270 -12.51 -12.03 2.94
C GLY A 270 -11.74 -10.80 2.44
N TYR A 271 -10.46 -10.69 2.79
CA TYR A 271 -9.69 -9.46 2.65
C TYR A 271 -8.44 -9.65 1.78
N GLY A 272 -7.68 -8.57 1.64
CA GLY A 272 -6.34 -8.55 1.07
C GLY A 272 -5.57 -7.33 1.54
N PHE A 273 -4.54 -6.92 0.79
CA PHE A 273 -3.67 -5.85 1.26
C PHE A 273 -4.37 -4.50 1.42
N ILE A 274 -5.21 -4.10 0.46
CA ILE A 274 -5.87 -2.79 0.47
C ILE A 274 -7.37 -2.95 0.20
N GLN A 275 -8.18 -2.52 1.17
CA GLN A 275 -9.64 -2.50 1.13
C GLN A 275 -10.14 -1.04 1.10
N ILE A 276 -11.04 -0.72 0.17
CA ILE A 276 -11.62 0.63 0.03
C ILE A 276 -13.14 0.49 0.12
N GLY A 277 -13.71 1.03 1.21
CA GLY A 277 -15.04 0.75 1.75
C GLY A 277 -15.11 -0.60 2.46
N GLU A 278 -15.98 -0.73 3.45
CA GLU A 278 -16.13 -1.95 4.25
C GLU A 278 -17.52 -2.14 4.89
N ASP A 279 -18.10 -1.07 5.46
CA ASP A 279 -19.15 -1.20 6.49
C ASP A 279 -20.58 -1.28 5.92
N GLY A 280 -20.75 -1.23 4.60
CA GLY A 280 -22.04 -1.43 3.96
C GLY A 280 -22.97 -0.21 3.98
N LYS A 281 -22.41 0.99 4.22
CA LYS A 281 -23.18 2.22 4.47
C LYS A 281 -23.95 2.73 3.24
N PRO A 282 -25.09 3.44 3.41
CA PRO A 282 -25.93 3.92 2.30
C PRO A 282 -25.36 5.11 1.53
N TYR A 283 -24.11 5.52 1.77
CA TYR A 283 -23.40 6.59 1.07
C TYR A 283 -22.05 6.07 0.56
N TYR A 284 -21.23 6.95 -0.01
CA TYR A 284 -19.86 6.60 -0.41
C TYR A 284 -18.91 6.69 0.79
N GLU A 285 -18.49 5.54 1.32
CA GLU A 285 -17.59 5.43 2.47
C GLU A 285 -16.19 5.97 2.17
N ALA A 286 -15.72 5.82 0.93
CA ALA A 286 -14.45 6.40 0.49
C ALA A 286 -14.57 7.10 -0.87
N GLN A 287 -13.93 8.26 -0.98
CA GLN A 287 -13.99 9.13 -2.15
C GLN A 287 -12.61 9.69 -2.50
N ASN A 288 -12.29 9.81 -3.80
CA ASN A 288 -11.00 10.34 -4.25
C ASN A 288 -9.79 9.62 -3.62
N VAL A 289 -9.68 8.31 -3.87
CA VAL A 289 -8.59 7.46 -3.34
C VAL A 289 -7.60 7.15 -4.46
N LEU A 290 -6.32 7.45 -4.23
CA LEU A 290 -5.22 7.13 -5.12
C LEU A 290 -4.34 6.04 -4.51
N VAL A 291 -4.22 4.91 -5.21
CA VAL A 291 -3.31 3.81 -4.87
C VAL A 291 -2.27 3.66 -5.98
N GLU A 292 -1.02 4.04 -5.74
CA GLU A 292 0.00 4.02 -6.79
C GLU A 292 1.40 3.58 -6.40
N ASN A 293 2.13 3.00 -7.36
CA ASN A 293 3.54 2.67 -7.21
C ASN A 293 3.86 1.77 -5.99
N ASN A 294 2.90 0.97 -5.52
CA ASN A 294 3.10 0.02 -4.43
C ASN A 294 3.63 -1.32 -4.96
N LEU A 295 4.45 -2.00 -4.15
CA LEU A 295 4.91 -3.37 -4.38
C LEU A 295 4.16 -4.31 -3.45
N LEU A 296 3.48 -5.32 -4.00
CA LEU A 296 2.66 -6.26 -3.26
C LEU A 296 3.15 -7.69 -3.53
N LEU A 297 3.64 -8.37 -2.49
CA LEU A 297 4.33 -9.66 -2.56
C LEU A 297 3.51 -10.74 -1.85
N HIS A 298 2.73 -11.52 -2.60
CA HIS A 298 1.92 -12.61 -2.05
C HIS A 298 2.58 -13.97 -2.24
N HIS A 299 3.29 -14.44 -1.21
CA HIS A 299 3.94 -15.75 -1.18
C HIS A 299 3.39 -16.68 -0.08
N SER A 300 2.39 -16.22 0.68
CA SER A 300 1.81 -17.04 1.74
C SER A 300 0.85 -18.11 1.20
N VAL A 301 0.61 -19.13 2.02
CA VAL A 301 -0.37 -20.19 1.75
C VAL A 301 -1.81 -19.74 2.04
N ASN A 302 -1.99 -18.64 2.76
CA ASN A 302 -3.31 -18.13 3.14
C ASN A 302 -4.03 -17.59 1.91
N GLN A 303 -5.32 -17.97 1.77
CA GLN A 303 -6.17 -17.48 0.71
C GLN A 303 -6.41 -15.98 0.87
N MET A 304 -6.08 -15.20 -0.16
CA MET A 304 -6.43 -13.80 -0.28
C MET A 304 -7.65 -13.63 -1.20
N ASN A 305 -8.55 -12.72 -0.85
CA ASN A 305 -9.71 -12.40 -1.68
C ASN A 305 -9.27 -11.71 -2.98
N ALA A 306 -8.60 -10.57 -2.85
CA ALA A 306 -7.88 -9.83 -3.87
C ALA A 306 -6.95 -8.82 -3.19
N PRO A 307 -5.77 -8.50 -3.75
CA PRO A 307 -4.87 -7.51 -3.16
C PRO A 307 -5.48 -6.11 -3.12
N PHE A 308 -6.43 -5.83 -4.02
CA PHE A 308 -7.22 -4.61 -4.03
C PHE A 308 -8.71 -4.96 -4.05
N ALA A 309 -9.48 -4.29 -3.20
CA ALA A 309 -10.93 -4.38 -3.16
C ALA A 309 -11.56 -3.00 -3.05
N VAL A 310 -12.67 -2.79 -3.75
CA VAL A 310 -13.45 -1.55 -3.76
C VAL A 310 -14.93 -1.89 -3.61
N MET A 311 -15.56 -1.28 -2.62
CA MET A 311 -17.00 -1.36 -2.36
C MET A 311 -17.49 -0.02 -1.83
N GLY A 312 -18.75 0.34 -2.10
CA GLY A 312 -19.34 1.55 -1.52
C GLY A 312 -18.54 2.84 -1.73
N SER A 313 -17.76 2.96 -2.81
CA SER A 313 -16.74 4.00 -2.95
C SER A 313 -16.70 4.60 -4.35
N ARG A 314 -16.23 5.85 -4.48
CA ARG A 314 -16.14 6.52 -5.78
C ARG A 314 -14.82 7.23 -6.02
N ASP A 315 -14.53 7.46 -7.30
CA ASP A 315 -13.33 8.19 -7.75
C ASP A 315 -12.03 7.55 -7.27
N VAL A 316 -11.97 6.21 -7.35
CA VAL A 316 -10.82 5.42 -6.95
C VAL A 316 -9.89 5.19 -8.14
N THR A 317 -8.61 5.53 -8.00
CA THR A 317 -7.58 5.28 -9.01
C THR A 317 -6.49 4.36 -8.46
N ILE A 318 -6.33 3.19 -9.08
CA ILE A 318 -5.30 2.20 -8.74
C ILE A 318 -4.37 2.04 -9.94
N ARG A 319 -3.14 2.56 -9.86
CA ARG A 319 -2.23 2.59 -11.00
C ARG A 319 -0.77 2.33 -10.68
N ASN A 320 -0.02 1.81 -11.65
CA ASN A 320 1.44 1.63 -11.56
C ASN A 320 1.89 0.75 -10.37
N ASN A 321 1.02 -0.07 -9.80
CA ASN A 321 1.37 -1.00 -8.74
C ASN A 321 1.93 -2.29 -9.34
N THR A 322 2.79 -2.97 -8.59
CA THR A 322 3.38 -4.26 -8.97
C THR A 322 2.96 -5.33 -7.98
N PHE A 323 2.18 -6.31 -8.42
CA PHE A 323 1.79 -7.48 -7.64
C PHE A 323 2.57 -8.72 -8.11
N VAL A 324 3.36 -9.33 -7.23
CA VAL A 324 4.16 -10.51 -7.54
C VAL A 324 3.88 -11.59 -6.50
N GLY A 325 3.72 -12.83 -6.95
CA GLY A 325 3.44 -13.92 -6.04
C GLY A 325 2.69 -15.09 -6.67
N ASP A 326 2.79 -16.22 -6.01
CA ASP A 326 2.15 -17.49 -6.33
C ASP A 326 1.26 -18.00 -5.18
N GLY A 327 0.96 -17.17 -4.19
CA GLY A 327 -0.03 -17.51 -3.18
C GLY A 327 -1.47 -17.48 -3.73
N PRO A 328 -2.41 -18.18 -3.07
CA PRO A 328 -3.76 -18.34 -3.57
C PRO A 328 -4.55 -17.03 -3.47
N THR A 329 -4.88 -16.44 -4.62
CA THR A 329 -5.61 -15.16 -4.72
C THR A 329 -6.84 -15.32 -5.61
N GLY A 330 -8.01 -14.83 -5.16
CA GLY A 330 -9.27 -14.96 -5.90
C GLY A 330 -9.39 -14.08 -7.16
N ALA A 331 -8.87 -12.85 -7.11
CA ALA A 331 -8.80 -11.90 -8.23
C ALA A 331 -7.70 -10.86 -8.00
N TRP A 332 -7.32 -10.08 -9.01
CA TRP A 332 -6.37 -8.96 -8.83
C TRP A 332 -7.03 -7.68 -8.29
N LEU A 333 -8.27 -7.45 -8.68
CA LEU A 333 -9.11 -6.37 -8.19
C LEU A 333 -10.51 -6.95 -8.03
N ARG A 334 -11.15 -6.65 -6.90
CA ARG A 334 -12.59 -6.84 -6.74
C ARG A 334 -13.29 -5.51 -6.64
N VAL A 335 -14.37 -5.38 -7.38
CA VAL A 335 -15.32 -4.28 -7.26
C VAL A 335 -16.68 -4.91 -7.00
N TYR A 336 -17.26 -4.65 -5.85
CA TYR A 336 -18.49 -5.30 -5.41
C TYR A 336 -19.33 -4.37 -4.53
N ARG A 337 -20.47 -4.89 -4.07
CA ARG A 337 -21.38 -4.23 -3.13
C ARG A 337 -21.58 -5.14 -1.94
N PHE A 338 -21.80 -4.53 -0.79
CA PHE A 338 -22.23 -5.17 0.44
C PHE A 338 -23.34 -4.31 1.03
N ASP A 339 -24.36 -4.96 1.58
CA ASP A 339 -25.50 -4.32 2.23
C ASP A 339 -26.05 -3.08 1.48
N GLN A 340 -26.08 -1.90 2.13
CA GLN A 340 -26.68 -0.68 1.60
C GLN A 340 -25.73 0.13 0.71
N ASN A 341 -24.49 -0.33 0.49
CA ASN A 341 -23.50 0.41 -0.27
C ASN A 341 -24.01 0.91 -1.61
N GLN A 342 -23.68 2.15 -1.90
CA GLN A 342 -23.76 2.68 -3.26
C GLN A 342 -22.90 1.82 -4.21
N PRO A 343 -23.33 1.59 -5.46
CA PRO A 343 -22.47 0.98 -6.47
C PRO A 343 -21.17 1.77 -6.62
N ALA A 344 -20.02 1.08 -6.70
CA ALA A 344 -18.76 1.78 -6.86
C ALA A 344 -18.70 2.56 -8.19
N GLU A 345 -18.28 3.83 -8.14
CA GLU A 345 -18.27 4.74 -9.28
C GLU A 345 -16.85 5.20 -9.64
N ASN A 346 -16.59 5.46 -10.93
CA ASN A 346 -15.32 6.01 -11.43
C ASN A 346 -14.05 5.27 -10.97
N VAL A 347 -14.12 3.95 -10.81
CA VAL A 347 -12.95 3.11 -10.48
C VAL A 347 -12.06 2.95 -11.71
N ARG A 348 -10.82 3.43 -11.63
CA ARG A 348 -9.80 3.36 -12.68
C ARG A 348 -8.67 2.41 -12.26
N PHE A 349 -8.38 1.40 -13.06
CA PHE A 349 -7.36 0.39 -12.77
C PHE A 349 -6.44 0.17 -13.99
N PHE A 350 -5.28 0.83 -14.01
CA PHE A 350 -4.42 0.85 -15.21
C PHE A 350 -2.93 0.88 -14.87
N ASN A 351 -2.10 0.42 -15.82
CA ASN A 351 -0.64 0.34 -15.71
C ASN A 351 -0.10 -0.45 -14.51
N ASN A 352 -0.93 -1.30 -13.90
CA ASN A 352 -0.43 -2.24 -12.89
C ASN A 352 0.22 -3.45 -13.60
N ILE A 353 1.25 -4.00 -12.95
CA ILE A 353 1.93 -5.23 -13.34
C ILE A 353 1.51 -6.30 -12.35
N TRP A 354 1.16 -7.49 -12.82
CA TRP A 354 0.78 -8.58 -11.92
C TRP A 354 1.26 -9.94 -12.41
N SER A 355 1.61 -10.79 -11.44
CA SER A 355 1.80 -12.22 -11.68
C SER A 355 0.45 -12.89 -11.95
N ARG A 356 0.48 -13.95 -12.76
CA ARG A 356 -0.68 -14.81 -12.98
C ARG A 356 -1.09 -15.43 -11.64
N PRO A 357 -2.35 -15.32 -11.19
CA PRO A 357 -2.79 -15.97 -9.97
C PRO A 357 -2.71 -17.48 -10.21
N PRO A 358 -2.25 -18.27 -9.21
CA PRO A 358 -2.34 -19.71 -9.29
C PRO A 358 -3.77 -20.08 -9.65
N VAL A 359 -3.91 -20.98 -10.61
CA VAL A 359 -5.23 -21.50 -10.95
C VAL A 359 -5.74 -22.19 -9.68
N ALA A 360 -6.72 -21.60 -8.99
CA ALA A 360 -7.36 -22.25 -7.86
C ALA A 360 -7.77 -23.66 -8.31
N SER A 361 -7.14 -24.68 -7.75
CA SER A 361 -7.17 -26.06 -8.24
C SER A 361 -8.52 -26.76 -8.03
N THR A 362 -9.55 -26.03 -7.60
CA THR A 362 -10.91 -26.57 -7.39
C THR A 362 -12.03 -25.83 -8.11
N ALA A 363 -11.75 -24.75 -8.85
CA ALA A 363 -12.78 -24.10 -9.69
C ALA A 363 -12.95 -24.77 -11.07
N SER A 364 -13.23 -26.07 -11.07
CA SER A 364 -13.77 -26.73 -12.25
C SER A 364 -15.20 -26.21 -12.52
N ARG A 365 -15.49 -25.85 -13.78
CA ARG A 365 -16.83 -25.52 -14.32
C ARG A 365 -17.49 -24.14 -14.09
N ALA A 366 -16.79 -23.07 -13.73
CA ALA A 366 -17.36 -21.70 -13.82
C ALA A 366 -16.76 -20.81 -14.94
N ARG A 367 -15.93 -21.37 -15.83
CA ARG A 367 -15.28 -20.61 -16.92
C ARG A 367 -16.18 -20.47 -18.14
N ARG A 368 -17.19 -19.59 -18.07
CA ARG A 368 -17.76 -18.92 -19.27
C ARG A 368 -18.58 -17.65 -19.02
N ARG A 369 -18.70 -17.16 -17.78
CA ARG A 369 -19.41 -15.90 -17.48
C ARG A 369 -18.65 -15.07 -16.44
N ALA A 370 -17.47 -14.59 -16.81
CA ALA A 370 -16.95 -13.33 -16.28
C ALA A 370 -16.92 -12.34 -17.45
N ARG A 371 -18.10 -12.03 -17.99
CA ARG A 371 -18.26 -10.72 -18.62
C ARG A 371 -18.26 -9.78 -17.44
N SER A 372 -17.21 -8.97 -17.34
CA SER A 372 -17.20 -7.66 -16.70
C SER A 372 -18.62 -7.12 -16.54
N ALA A 373 -19.24 -7.35 -15.38
CA ALA A 373 -20.43 -6.64 -14.95
C ALA A 373 -19.95 -5.28 -14.43
N VAL A 374 -19.39 -4.51 -15.37
CA VAL A 374 -19.15 -3.10 -15.23
C VAL A 374 -20.40 -2.47 -15.80
N THR A 375 -21.43 -2.38 -14.97
CA THR A 375 -22.65 -1.64 -15.27
C THR A 375 -22.29 -0.16 -15.18
N ARG A 376 -22.05 0.48 -16.33
CA ARG A 376 -21.85 1.94 -16.50
C ARG A 376 -20.77 2.61 -15.62
N SER A 377 -19.65 1.96 -15.32
CA SER A 377 -18.41 2.69 -14.97
C SER A 377 -17.38 2.48 -16.08
N THR A 378 -16.68 3.51 -16.53
CA THR A 378 -15.63 3.37 -17.55
C THR A 378 -14.36 2.83 -16.90
N ALA A 379 -14.36 1.56 -16.51
CA ALA A 379 -13.16 0.85 -16.09
C ALA A 379 -12.25 0.61 -17.32
N ILE A 380 -11.34 1.55 -17.59
CA ILE A 380 -10.27 1.38 -18.57
C ILE A 380 -9.19 0.52 -17.91
N SER A 381 -9.03 -0.72 -18.36
CA SER A 381 -7.94 -1.59 -17.91
C SER A 381 -6.88 -1.76 -19.01
N THR A 382 -5.68 -1.30 -18.71
CA THR A 382 -4.44 -1.62 -19.46
C THR A 382 -3.45 -2.17 -18.44
N GLY A 383 -2.92 -3.37 -18.65
CA GLY A 383 -1.95 -3.98 -17.72
C GLY A 383 -1.20 -5.13 -18.38
N MET A 384 0.03 -5.36 -17.93
CA MET A 384 0.94 -6.35 -18.50
C MET A 384 0.97 -7.57 -17.58
N VAL A 385 0.69 -8.76 -18.12
CA VAL A 385 0.79 -10.02 -17.37
C VAL A 385 2.26 -10.46 -17.39
N ALA A 386 2.92 -10.48 -16.23
CA ALA A 386 4.22 -11.12 -16.07
C ALA A 386 4.00 -12.63 -15.86
N ASN A 387 4.67 -13.45 -16.66
CA ASN A 387 4.55 -14.91 -16.60
C ASN A 387 5.80 -15.46 -15.87
N PRO A 388 5.73 -15.77 -14.56
CA PRO A 388 6.83 -16.47 -13.91
C PRO A 388 6.80 -17.93 -14.34
N SER A 389 7.71 -18.33 -15.24
CA SER A 389 7.96 -19.75 -15.53
C SER A 389 9.08 -20.25 -14.61
N PRO A 390 8.91 -21.33 -13.83
CA PRO A 390 10.03 -21.93 -13.13
C PRO A 390 10.86 -22.80 -14.10
N LEU A 391 12.12 -22.40 -14.26
CA LEU A 391 13.32 -23.17 -14.63
C LEU A 391 13.36 -24.04 -15.92
N MET A 392 14.29 -23.60 -16.78
CA MET A 392 15.17 -24.36 -17.69
C MET A 392 14.58 -25.22 -18.82
N ARG A 393 14.75 -24.72 -20.05
CA ARG A 393 15.70 -25.36 -21.00
C ARG A 393 16.12 -24.43 -22.14
N THR A 394 17.44 -24.33 -22.27
CA THR A 394 18.26 -23.98 -23.44
C THR A 394 18.29 -22.53 -23.94
N ARG A 395 19.53 -22.01 -23.96
CA ARG A 395 20.02 -20.79 -24.61
C ARG A 395 19.46 -20.63 -26.03
N ARG A 396 18.97 -19.43 -26.33
CA ARG A 396 19.38 -18.62 -27.50
C ARG A 396 18.92 -17.19 -27.27
N SER A 397 19.88 -16.26 -27.32
CA SER A 397 19.60 -14.84 -27.47
C SER A 397 18.81 -14.62 -28.77
N MET A 398 17.75 -13.81 -28.72
CA MET A 398 17.33 -13.03 -29.88
C MET A 398 16.65 -11.76 -29.40
N SER A 399 17.40 -10.67 -29.52
CA SER A 399 16.88 -9.33 -29.74
C SER A 399 15.95 -9.37 -30.96
N THR A 400 14.69 -8.95 -30.80
CA THR A 400 13.97 -8.16 -31.80
C THR A 400 12.69 -7.56 -31.20
N MET A 401 12.62 -6.24 -31.29
CA MET A 401 11.46 -5.37 -31.13
C MET A 401 10.32 -5.66 -32.14
N MET A 402 9.14 -5.12 -31.80
CA MET A 402 7.95 -4.81 -32.62
C MET A 402 6.89 -5.90 -32.86
N GLY A 403 5.68 -5.57 -32.39
CA GLY A 403 4.43 -6.24 -32.74
C GLY A 403 3.23 -5.65 -31.98
N ALA A 404 2.73 -4.48 -32.40
CA ALA A 404 1.44 -3.97 -31.94
C ALA A 404 0.30 -4.83 -32.55
N PRO A 405 -0.74 -5.23 -31.80
CA PRO A 405 -1.86 -5.96 -32.39
C PRO A 405 -2.81 -5.02 -33.15
N CYS A 406 -2.91 -5.27 -34.45
CA CYS A 406 -3.77 -4.62 -35.42
C CYS A 406 -5.26 -4.86 -35.11
N TRP A 407 -5.94 -3.87 -34.54
CA TRP A 407 -7.41 -3.89 -34.33
C TRP A 407 -8.07 -2.58 -34.77
N THR A 408 -7.73 -2.04 -35.94
CA THR A 408 -8.37 -0.77 -36.38
C THR A 408 -8.67 -0.63 -37.87
N THR A 409 -8.46 -1.64 -38.74
CA THR A 409 -8.75 -1.45 -40.18
C THR A 409 -10.11 -2.01 -40.63
N PRO A 410 -10.88 -1.27 -41.47
CA PRO A 410 -12.20 -1.68 -41.97
C PRO A 410 -12.21 -3.00 -42.76
N ARG A 411 -11.06 -3.41 -43.33
CA ARG A 411 -10.96 -4.63 -44.16
C ARG A 411 -11.13 -5.93 -43.35
N CYS A 412 -10.87 -5.95 -42.04
CA CYS A 412 -11.09 -7.14 -41.20
C CYS A 412 -12.58 -7.37 -40.85
N ARG A 413 -13.46 -6.37 -40.94
CA ARG A 413 -14.91 -6.55 -40.69
C ARG A 413 -15.62 -7.32 -41.80
N ALA A 414 -15.11 -7.25 -43.04
CA ALA A 414 -15.69 -7.96 -44.18
C ALA A 414 -15.48 -9.49 -44.10
N TYR A 415 -14.38 -9.95 -43.50
CA TYR A 415 -14.07 -11.38 -43.38
C TYR A 415 -14.89 -12.09 -42.30
N LEU A 416 -15.20 -11.39 -41.19
CA LEU A 416 -16.04 -11.93 -40.12
C LEU A 416 -17.54 -11.96 -40.48
N ALA A 417 -17.97 -11.11 -41.42
CA ALA A 417 -19.34 -11.12 -41.92
C ALA A 417 -19.63 -12.31 -42.84
N SER A 418 -18.64 -12.84 -43.57
CA SER A 418 -18.82 -14.02 -44.44
C SER A 418 -18.85 -15.33 -43.63
N CYS A 419 -18.06 -15.46 -42.56
CA CYS A 419 -18.07 -16.65 -41.70
C CYS A 419 -19.35 -16.82 -40.85
N ARG A 420 -20.13 -15.75 -40.62
CA ARG A 420 -21.44 -15.85 -39.93
C ARG A 420 -22.58 -16.31 -40.84
N ARG A 421 -22.43 -16.25 -42.17
CA ARG A 421 -23.46 -16.72 -43.12
C ARG A 421 -23.33 -18.20 -43.51
N SER A 422 -22.26 -18.89 -43.14
CA SER A 422 -22.00 -20.29 -43.55
C SER A 422 -22.00 -21.35 -42.43
N GLY A 423 -22.42 -21.00 -41.20
CA GLY A 423 -22.78 -21.99 -40.18
C GLY A 423 -21.69 -22.96 -39.69
N MET A 424 -20.40 -22.71 -39.92
CA MET A 424 -19.33 -23.62 -39.49
C MET A 424 -18.77 -23.27 -38.09
N ARG A 425 -18.86 -24.23 -37.14
CA ARG A 425 -18.13 -24.21 -35.86
C ARG A 425 -16.75 -24.86 -36.04
N GLY A 426 -15.69 -24.06 -36.10
CA GLY A 426 -14.31 -24.55 -36.05
C GLY A 426 -13.74 -24.55 -34.63
N LYS A 427 -13.39 -25.73 -34.10
CA LYS A 427 -12.41 -25.88 -33.01
C LYS A 427 -11.02 -25.59 -33.62
N ALA A 428 -10.33 -24.55 -33.15
CA ALA A 428 -8.94 -24.33 -33.51
C ALA A 428 -8.04 -25.19 -32.59
N ALA A 429 -7.29 -26.11 -33.20
CA ALA A 429 -6.29 -26.95 -32.56
C ALA A 429 -4.97 -26.19 -32.34
N SER A 430 -4.26 -26.51 -31.25
CA SER A 430 -2.90 -26.02 -30.95
C SER A 430 -1.88 -26.56 -31.97
N PRO A 431 -0.85 -25.78 -32.35
CA PRO A 431 0.23 -26.29 -33.18
C PRO A 431 1.27 -27.00 -32.30
N MET A 432 1.25 -28.33 -32.33
CA MET A 432 2.39 -29.15 -31.89
C MET A 432 3.35 -29.31 -33.08
N ALA A 433 4.63 -29.22 -32.78
CA ALA A 433 5.75 -29.28 -33.70
C ALA A 433 5.71 -30.49 -34.65
N GLN A 434 5.99 -30.27 -35.94
CA GLN A 434 6.45 -31.31 -36.84
C GLN A 434 7.84 -30.92 -37.36
N ARG A 435 8.81 -31.81 -37.12
CA ARG A 435 10.13 -31.84 -37.75
C ARG A 435 10.29 -33.22 -38.41
N ALA A 436 10.98 -33.21 -39.54
CA ALA A 436 11.36 -34.34 -40.43
C ALA A 436 10.27 -34.76 -41.43
N SER A 437 10.52 -35.01 -42.72
CA SER A 437 11.76 -35.26 -43.47
C SER A 437 11.54 -35.04 -45.00
N ARG A 438 12.64 -34.96 -45.76
CA ARG A 438 12.70 -34.83 -47.23
C ARG A 438 12.22 -36.10 -47.96
N ALA A 439 11.45 -35.95 -49.04
CA ALA A 439 11.53 -36.66 -50.35
C ALA A 439 10.25 -36.40 -51.21
N PRO A 440 10.30 -36.54 -52.56
CA PRO A 440 9.48 -35.74 -53.48
C PRO A 440 8.13 -36.35 -53.88
N LEU A 441 7.30 -35.50 -54.49
CA LEU A 441 6.00 -35.76 -55.12
C LEU A 441 5.95 -37.05 -55.95
N PRO A 442 4.76 -37.68 -56.02
CA PRO A 442 4.13 -37.84 -57.33
C PRO A 442 2.62 -37.50 -57.37
N THR A 443 2.29 -36.75 -58.42
CA THR A 443 1.14 -36.81 -59.33
C THR A 443 -0.21 -37.43 -58.90
N TRP A 444 -1.22 -36.57 -59.02
CA TRP A 444 -2.60 -36.78 -59.49
C TRP A 444 -3.00 -38.18 -59.97
N GLY A 445 -4.11 -38.67 -59.41
CA GLY A 445 -4.92 -39.77 -59.95
C GLY A 445 -6.35 -39.69 -59.39
N ALA A 446 -7.29 -39.39 -60.28
CA ALA A 446 -8.73 -39.31 -60.00
C ALA A 446 -9.36 -40.70 -59.82
N ALA A 447 -10.37 -40.83 -58.95
CA ALA A 447 -11.50 -41.77 -59.10
C ALA A 447 -12.58 -41.54 -58.03
N THR A 448 -13.71 -40.97 -58.47
CA THR A 448 -15.09 -41.45 -58.26
C THR A 448 -15.50 -42.15 -56.94
N ALA A 449 -16.37 -41.45 -56.19
CA ALA A 449 -17.59 -41.79 -55.41
C ALA A 449 -18.10 -43.27 -55.29
N PRO A 450 -19.12 -43.62 -54.46
CA PRO A 450 -20.01 -42.81 -53.60
C PRO A 450 -20.35 -43.38 -52.19
N CYS A 451 -21.17 -42.60 -51.46
CA CYS A 451 -22.02 -42.89 -50.29
C CYS A 451 -22.31 -44.35 -49.92
N ARG A 452 -22.19 -44.66 -48.61
CA ARG A 452 -23.19 -45.46 -47.89
C ARG A 452 -23.51 -44.87 -46.51
N THR A 453 -24.80 -44.84 -46.26
CA THR A 453 -25.56 -44.45 -45.07
C THR A 453 -25.62 -45.59 -44.03
N ALA A 454 -26.24 -45.26 -42.89
CA ALA A 454 -26.71 -46.11 -41.79
C ALA A 454 -25.64 -46.45 -40.72
N ALA A 455 -25.92 -46.46 -39.43
CA ALA A 455 -27.05 -46.05 -38.61
C ALA A 455 -26.56 -46.10 -37.16
N ARG A 456 -27.15 -45.28 -36.28
CA ARG A 456 -27.16 -45.54 -34.82
C ARG A 456 -28.25 -46.58 -34.51
N PRO A 457 -28.05 -47.41 -33.49
CA PRO A 457 -28.81 -47.26 -32.23
C PRO A 457 -27.88 -47.48 -31.01
N ALA A 458 -28.20 -47.15 -29.75
CA ALA A 458 -29.39 -46.63 -29.09
C ALA A 458 -28.97 -45.57 -28.05
#